data_AF-A0A970VJ11-F1
#
_entry.id   AF-A0A970VJ11-F1
#
_cell.length_a   1.000
_cell.length_b   1.000
_cell.length_c   1.000
_cell.angle_alpha   90.00
_cell.angle_beta   90.00
_cell.angle_gamma   90.00
#
_symmetry.space_group_name_H-M   'P 1'
#
loop_
_entity.id
_entity.type
_entity.pdbx_description
1 polymer ?
#
loop_
_entity_poly.entity_id
_entity_poly.type
_entity_poly.pdbx_seq_one_letter_code
_entity_poly.pdbx_strand_id
1 'polypeptide(L)'
;MNKKSLRDLGILVVICLVAALALAITNQLTVGPIAENKVLAEKQTRVEMLSTAATFEAVELSESSGMDSCFMGLDADGNNVGYVIQTTVNGYAGDVVVTLGLDMESNIIGVNVGGENFSETPGLGALAKEPAFTDQYIGKHAPLTLIKPGAPQADNTIDSIAGATRTSAAVNGGINLAGKYIADLAGGGSPNTASSQGFAGPVAVSIELDDSNAISDIVIGDDYFNETAGYGLAALDESFYGQFIGMTPPLELSDIDAIAGATVTSKAVVNAVNLAFGQLTGAEAPVEEGTKAEFYEDGAWRAAADGFAGPVAVKLELDDALTIQSIVIGDNRFAETEYFGEKALEADFQDQFIGKILPVTVDDIDGIAGATITTDAVLESIDAIYKYASDDEEDEPQPIAVATLATEEVDDSATLGDDGAWRAASKGFAGPVAVKLEMDDNYTITSFEVGDNRFAETEYFGEKALEADFQSQFVGKALPVASSDIDGIAGATITTDAVLSAVDMIYMAANPDAEVAEPEATVDPDAAALGDDGAWRAASKGFQSPVAVKLVLDGLTISEIEIGDNRFDETEYLGDKVLKPDFQSQFVGKTLPIALEDIDAYSGATITTKALVASMDKIYEAVK
;
A
#
# COMPACT_ATOMS: atom_id res chain seq x y z
N MET A 1 20.06 27.29 -33.62
CA MET A 1 20.37 27.63 -32.21
C MET A 1 21.30 28.83 -32.12
N ASN A 2 20.92 29.84 -31.34
CA ASN A 2 21.79 30.97 -31.03
C ASN A 2 22.84 30.53 -29.98
N LYS A 3 24.03 31.16 -29.95
CA LYS A 3 25.12 30.80 -29.02
C LYS A 3 24.71 30.84 -27.53
N LYS A 4 23.67 31.62 -27.21
CA LYS A 4 23.08 31.72 -25.88
C LYS A 4 22.37 30.42 -25.49
N SER A 5 21.48 29.91 -26.35
CA SER A 5 20.78 28.63 -26.14
C SER A 5 21.73 27.43 -26.05
N LEU A 6 22.84 27.45 -26.79
CA LEU A 6 23.85 26.38 -26.74
C LEU A 6 24.67 26.39 -25.44
N ARG A 7 24.81 27.55 -24.80
CA ARG A 7 25.48 27.72 -23.52
C ARG A 7 24.57 27.32 -22.37
N ASP A 8 23.30 27.71 -22.43
CA ASP A 8 22.33 27.46 -21.36
C ASP A 8 21.97 25.94 -21.31
N LEU A 9 21.86 25.27 -22.47
CA LEU A 9 21.77 23.80 -22.55
C LEU A 9 23.00 23.09 -21.95
N GLY A 10 24.21 23.63 -22.20
CA GLY A 10 25.44 23.07 -21.64
C GLY A 10 25.52 23.17 -20.12
N ILE A 11 24.89 24.18 -19.51
CA ILE A 11 24.83 24.33 -18.05
C ILE A 11 23.85 23.32 -17.45
N LEU A 12 22.68 23.14 -18.07
CA LEU A 12 21.68 22.17 -17.62
C LEU A 12 22.22 20.73 -17.65
N VAL A 13 22.87 20.32 -18.74
CA VAL A 13 23.51 18.99 -18.85
C VAL A 13 24.53 18.76 -17.74
N VAL A 14 25.30 19.78 -17.37
CA VAL A 14 26.29 19.67 -16.29
C VAL A 14 25.61 19.53 -14.93
N ILE A 15 24.53 20.26 -14.67
CA ILE A 15 23.78 20.16 -13.41
C ILE A 15 23.15 18.78 -13.26
N CYS A 16 22.45 18.28 -14.29
CA CYS A 16 21.85 16.94 -14.28
C CYS A 16 22.91 15.85 -14.05
N LEU A 17 24.07 15.97 -14.70
CA LEU A 17 25.17 15.01 -14.53
C LEU A 17 25.71 15.04 -13.10
N VAL A 18 25.84 16.22 -12.50
CA VAL A 18 26.27 16.35 -11.10
C VAL A 18 25.23 15.80 -10.12
N ALA A 19 23.94 16.04 -10.35
CA ALA A 19 22.86 15.55 -9.51
C ALA A 19 22.74 14.01 -9.57
N ALA A 20 22.75 13.43 -10.77
CA ALA A 20 22.74 11.99 -10.96
C ALA A 20 23.98 11.32 -10.34
N LEU A 21 25.16 11.93 -10.49
CA LEU A 21 26.39 11.44 -9.86
C LEU A 21 26.31 11.53 -8.34
N ALA A 22 25.77 12.62 -7.78
CA ALA A 22 25.60 12.78 -6.35
C ALA A 22 24.61 11.76 -5.76
N LEU A 23 23.49 11.50 -6.43
CA LEU A 23 22.51 10.50 -6.02
C LEU A 23 23.09 9.08 -6.10
N ALA A 24 23.73 8.73 -7.22
CA ALA A 24 24.35 7.42 -7.40
C ALA A 24 25.47 7.15 -6.38
N ILE A 25 26.31 8.15 -6.09
CA ILE A 25 27.34 8.03 -5.05
C ILE A 25 26.70 7.89 -3.67
N THR A 26 25.65 8.65 -3.38
CA THR A 26 24.97 8.56 -2.07
C THR A 26 24.36 7.17 -1.89
N ASN A 27 23.59 6.69 -2.89
CA ASN A 27 22.98 5.38 -2.88
C ASN A 27 24.02 4.25 -2.73
N GLN A 28 25.08 4.27 -3.54
CA GLN A 28 26.16 3.27 -3.48
C GLN A 28 26.88 3.26 -2.11
N LEU A 29 26.94 4.40 -1.42
CA LEU A 29 27.52 4.48 -0.08
C LEU A 29 26.54 4.06 1.03
N THR A 30 25.22 4.10 0.80
CA THR A 30 24.20 3.83 1.83
C THR A 30 23.63 2.41 1.81
N VAL A 31 23.53 1.74 0.65
CA VAL A 31 22.95 0.38 0.54
C VAL A 31 23.62 -0.63 1.48
N GLY A 32 24.97 -0.69 1.47
CA GLY A 32 25.71 -1.61 2.34
C GLY A 32 25.42 -1.39 3.83
N PRO A 33 25.55 -0.15 4.35
CA PRO A 33 25.15 0.17 5.71
C PRO A 33 23.67 -0.09 6.04
N ILE A 34 22.73 0.13 5.12
CA ILE A 34 21.30 -0.13 5.35
C ILE A 34 21.06 -1.63 5.53
N ALA A 35 21.58 -2.47 4.63
CA ALA A 35 21.48 -3.92 4.73
C ALA A 35 22.14 -4.47 6.00
N GLU A 36 23.34 -3.98 6.35
CA GLU A 36 24.02 -4.38 7.58
C GLU A 36 23.22 -3.96 8.83
N ASN A 37 22.65 -2.75 8.83
CA ASN A 37 21.79 -2.27 9.91
C ASN A 37 20.49 -3.06 10.02
N LYS A 38 19.89 -3.53 8.91
CA LYS A 38 18.70 -4.39 8.91
C LYS A 38 18.98 -5.75 9.56
N VAL A 39 20.03 -6.44 9.09
CA VAL A 39 20.46 -7.72 9.69
C VAL A 39 20.85 -7.55 11.15
N LEU A 40 21.48 -6.44 11.51
CA LEU A 40 21.81 -6.13 12.90
C LEU A 40 20.55 -5.86 13.73
N ALA A 41 19.59 -5.10 13.20
CA ALA A 41 18.32 -4.80 13.84
C ALA A 41 17.53 -6.09 14.08
N GLU A 42 17.44 -7.00 13.11
CA GLU A 42 16.80 -8.30 13.30
C GLU A 42 17.51 -9.17 14.35
N LYS A 43 18.84 -9.22 14.32
CA LYS A 43 19.64 -9.92 15.35
C LYS A 43 19.38 -9.32 16.73
N GLN A 44 19.30 -8.00 16.81
CA GLN A 44 19.01 -7.29 18.04
C GLN A 44 17.58 -7.57 18.52
N THR A 45 16.58 -7.49 17.64
CA THR A 45 15.18 -7.85 17.94
C THR A 45 15.10 -9.27 18.47
N ARG A 46 15.80 -10.25 17.86
CA ARG A 46 15.84 -11.63 18.40
C ARG A 46 16.39 -11.70 19.82
N VAL A 47 17.48 -10.99 20.10
CA VAL A 47 18.06 -10.90 21.46
C VAL A 47 17.11 -10.19 22.43
N GLU A 48 16.39 -9.16 21.99
CA GLU A 48 15.40 -8.46 22.80
C GLU A 48 14.18 -9.35 23.11
N MET A 49 13.72 -10.15 22.14
CA MET A 49 12.60 -11.07 22.28
C MET A 49 12.92 -12.29 23.16
N LEU A 50 14.16 -12.78 23.15
CA LEU A 50 14.61 -13.92 23.96
C LEU A 50 15.98 -13.63 24.60
N SER A 51 15.98 -12.72 25.59
CA SER A 51 17.20 -12.25 26.26
C SER A 51 17.99 -13.31 27.04
N THR A 52 17.40 -14.48 27.27
CA THR A 52 18.06 -15.63 27.93
C THR A 52 18.92 -16.45 26.97
N ALA A 53 18.74 -16.32 25.65
CA ALA A 53 19.53 -17.02 24.66
C ALA A 53 20.89 -16.35 24.43
N ALA A 54 21.94 -17.16 24.30
CA ALA A 54 23.27 -16.73 23.90
C ALA A 54 23.45 -16.78 22.37
N THR A 55 22.80 -17.75 21.71
CA THR A 55 22.82 -17.93 20.25
C THR A 55 21.45 -18.34 19.74
N PHE A 56 21.23 -18.20 18.43
CA PHE A 56 19.98 -18.55 17.77
C PHE A 56 20.27 -19.45 16.57
N GLU A 57 19.49 -20.52 16.42
CA GLU A 57 19.53 -21.44 15.28
C GLU A 57 18.19 -21.42 14.56
N ALA A 58 18.21 -21.34 13.23
CA ALA A 58 16.97 -21.35 12.44
C ALA A 58 16.27 -22.71 12.55
N VAL A 59 14.94 -22.66 12.68
CA VAL A 59 14.07 -23.84 12.60
C VAL A 59 13.48 -23.86 11.19
N GLU A 60 13.58 -25.01 10.52
CA GLU A 60 12.94 -25.20 9.22
C GLU A 60 11.42 -25.07 9.37
N LEU A 61 10.86 -24.15 8.59
CA LEU A 61 9.43 -23.94 8.50
C LEU A 61 8.87 -24.78 7.36
N SER A 62 7.72 -25.42 7.57
CA SER A 62 6.93 -25.92 6.45
C SER A 62 6.34 -24.72 5.71
N GLU A 63 6.32 -24.75 4.38
CA GLU A 63 5.77 -23.68 3.52
C GLU A 63 4.30 -23.36 3.86
N SER A 64 3.57 -24.32 4.43
CA SER A 64 2.19 -24.16 4.91
C SER A 64 2.02 -23.65 6.35
N SER A 65 3.11 -23.24 7.01
CA SER A 65 3.09 -22.86 8.44
C SER A 65 2.42 -21.51 8.72
N GLY A 66 2.35 -20.62 7.73
CA GLY A 66 1.92 -19.23 7.91
C GLY A 66 2.91 -18.38 8.71
N MET A 67 4.16 -18.84 8.90
CA MET A 67 5.22 -18.17 9.63
C MET A 67 6.28 -17.62 8.66
N ASP A 68 6.82 -16.43 8.96
CA ASP A 68 7.89 -15.82 8.17
C ASP A 68 9.26 -16.40 8.56
N SER A 69 9.49 -16.59 9.86
CA SER A 69 10.72 -17.18 10.38
C SER A 69 10.52 -17.75 11.78
N CYS A 70 11.32 -18.76 12.13
CA CYS A 70 11.40 -19.29 13.49
C CYS A 70 12.85 -19.61 13.86
N PHE A 71 13.25 -19.22 15.06
CA PHE A 71 14.58 -19.44 15.60
C PHE A 71 14.50 -20.08 16.98
N MET A 72 15.26 -21.16 17.18
CA MET A 72 15.50 -21.78 18.48
C MET A 72 16.63 -21.03 19.19
N GLY A 73 16.36 -20.52 20.40
CA GLY A 73 17.37 -19.87 21.24
C GLY A 73 18.11 -20.89 22.09
N LEU A 74 19.43 -20.82 22.09
CA LEU A 74 20.31 -21.68 22.89
C LEU A 74 21.06 -20.87 23.96
N ASP A 75 21.15 -21.39 25.18
CA ASP A 75 22.01 -20.82 26.22
C ASP A 75 23.52 -21.06 25.94
N ALA A 76 24.37 -20.55 26.83
CA ALA A 76 25.82 -20.70 26.70
C ALA A 76 26.32 -22.16 26.78
N ASP A 77 25.48 -23.07 27.31
CA ASP A 77 25.76 -24.50 27.42
C ASP A 77 25.18 -25.30 26.22
N GLY A 78 24.48 -24.62 25.30
CA GLY A 78 23.86 -25.20 24.11
C GLY A 78 22.48 -25.81 24.34
N ASN A 79 21.81 -25.50 25.46
CA ASN A 79 20.46 -25.99 25.73
C ASN A 79 19.41 -25.03 25.14
N ASN A 80 18.33 -25.59 24.59
CA ASN A 80 17.18 -24.81 24.15
C ASN A 80 16.53 -24.09 25.35
N VAL A 81 16.37 -22.77 25.23
CA VAL A 81 15.75 -21.90 26.23
C VAL A 81 14.48 -21.21 25.73
N GLY A 82 14.09 -21.43 24.48
CA GLY A 82 12.90 -20.84 23.90
C GLY A 82 12.97 -20.66 22.39
N TYR A 83 11.98 -19.95 21.85
CA TYR A 83 11.85 -19.67 20.42
C TYR A 83 11.59 -18.18 20.18
N VAL A 84 12.11 -17.67 19.07
CA VAL A 84 11.68 -16.38 18.49
C VAL A 84 11.04 -16.68 17.15
N ILE A 85 9.78 -16.29 17.00
CA ILE A 85 8.97 -16.61 15.84
C ILE A 85 8.34 -15.34 15.28
N GLN A 86 8.26 -15.25 13.96
CA GLN A 86 7.70 -14.11 13.26
C GLN A 86 6.61 -14.55 12.28
N THR A 87 5.55 -13.76 12.19
CA THR A 87 4.51 -13.91 11.18
C THR A 87 4.05 -12.53 10.71
N THR A 88 3.73 -12.42 9.43
CA THR A 88 3.10 -11.24 8.86
C THR A 88 1.60 -11.44 8.73
N VAL A 89 0.83 -10.51 9.29
CA VAL A 89 -0.63 -10.53 9.23
C VAL A 89 -1.16 -9.23 8.63
N ASN A 90 -2.34 -9.29 8.01
CA ASN A 90 -2.95 -8.09 7.43
C ASN A 90 -3.66 -7.25 8.51
N GLY A 91 -3.20 -6.01 8.69
CA GLY A 91 -3.76 -5.02 9.58
C GLY A 91 -5.00 -4.32 9.00
N TYR A 92 -5.24 -3.08 9.41
CA TYR A 92 -6.28 -2.24 8.82
C TYR A 92 -5.81 -1.55 7.53
N ALA A 93 -4.57 -1.07 7.52
CA ALA A 93 -4.02 -0.21 6.48
C ALA A 93 -2.78 -0.80 5.78
N GLY A 94 -2.35 -1.98 6.18
CA GLY A 94 -1.20 -2.67 5.57
C GLY A 94 -0.74 -3.85 6.41
N ASP A 95 0.43 -4.35 6.08
CA ASP A 95 1.01 -5.51 6.75
C ASP A 95 1.48 -5.16 8.16
N VAL A 96 1.29 -6.11 9.06
CA VAL A 96 1.73 -6.03 10.44
C VAL A 96 2.58 -7.25 10.72
N VAL A 97 3.89 -7.03 10.78
CA VAL A 97 4.84 -8.05 11.22
C VAL A 97 4.74 -8.16 12.75
N VAL A 98 4.55 -9.38 13.23
CA VAL A 98 4.47 -9.72 14.65
C VAL A 98 5.65 -10.65 14.95
N THR A 99 6.56 -10.20 15.80
CA THR A 99 7.67 -11.03 16.32
C THR A 99 7.40 -11.37 17.78
N LEU A 100 7.44 -12.65 18.11
CA LEU A 100 7.11 -13.20 19.41
C LEU A 100 8.30 -13.97 19.98
N GLY A 101 8.68 -13.66 21.21
CA GLY A 101 9.61 -14.47 22.01
C GLY A 101 8.85 -15.35 23.00
N LEU A 102 9.12 -16.65 22.98
CA LEU A 102 8.51 -17.67 23.83
C LEU A 102 9.59 -18.42 24.60
N ASP A 103 9.37 -18.68 25.89
CA ASP A 103 10.24 -19.58 26.66
C ASP A 103 9.86 -21.07 26.45
N MET A 104 10.58 -21.98 27.10
CA MET A 104 10.32 -23.43 27.03
C MET A 104 8.97 -23.87 27.63
N GLU A 105 8.34 -23.03 28.45
CA GLU A 105 6.99 -23.26 28.98
C GLU A 105 5.92 -22.61 28.08
N SER A 106 6.33 -22.05 26.94
CA SER A 106 5.50 -21.26 26.02
C SER A 106 4.94 -19.98 26.64
N ASN A 107 5.56 -19.44 27.69
CA ASN A 107 5.25 -18.10 28.17
C ASN A 107 5.76 -17.09 27.14
N ILE A 108 4.94 -16.09 26.84
CA ILE A 108 5.36 -14.96 26.03
C ILE A 108 6.29 -14.09 26.87
N ILE A 109 7.53 -13.92 26.43
CA ILE A 109 8.56 -13.13 27.13
C ILE A 109 8.97 -11.87 26.38
N GLY A 110 8.55 -11.73 25.11
CA GLY A 110 8.77 -10.56 24.29
C GLY A 110 7.73 -10.48 23.16
N VAL A 111 7.25 -9.28 22.87
CA VAL A 111 6.40 -8.99 21.72
C VAL A 111 6.91 -7.73 21.03
N ASN A 112 7.20 -7.84 19.73
CA ASN A 112 7.45 -6.72 18.85
C ASN A 112 6.40 -6.69 17.75
N VAL A 113 5.88 -5.51 17.46
CA VAL A 113 4.88 -5.28 16.41
C VAL A 113 5.39 -4.16 15.53
N GLY A 114 5.33 -4.38 14.23
CA GLY A 114 5.78 -3.42 13.23
C GLY A 114 6.74 -4.07 12.24
N GLY A 115 6.82 -3.49 11.05
CA GLY A 115 7.67 -3.93 9.96
C GLY A 115 7.80 -2.80 8.95
N GLU A 116 8.50 -3.05 7.85
CA GLU A 116 8.76 -2.04 6.81
C GLU A 116 7.45 -1.49 6.21
N ASN A 117 6.46 -2.37 6.01
CA ASN A 117 5.15 -2.02 5.44
C ASN A 117 4.08 -1.66 6.48
N PHE A 118 4.47 -1.41 7.74
CA PHE A 118 3.53 -1.07 8.79
C PHE A 118 2.91 0.30 8.56
N SER A 119 1.67 0.32 8.10
CA SER A 119 0.97 1.54 7.66
C SER A 119 -0.26 1.88 8.49
N GLU A 120 -0.37 1.32 9.70
CA GLU A 120 -1.51 1.54 10.58
C GLU A 120 -1.69 3.01 10.98
N THR A 121 -2.95 3.43 11.13
CA THR A 121 -3.30 4.83 11.40
C THR A 121 -2.67 5.36 12.70
N PRO A 122 -1.87 6.45 12.65
CA PRO A 122 -1.30 7.10 13.84
C PRO A 122 -2.36 7.48 14.88
N GLY A 123 -2.13 7.14 16.14
CA GLY A 123 -3.07 7.38 17.24
C GLY A 123 -4.26 6.43 17.31
N LEU A 124 -4.38 5.49 16.37
CA LEU A 124 -5.31 4.37 16.39
C LEU A 124 -4.52 3.05 16.29
N GLY A 125 -4.45 2.44 15.11
CA GLY A 125 -3.76 1.15 14.91
C GLY A 125 -2.25 1.21 15.19
N ALA A 126 -1.59 2.35 14.98
CA ALA A 126 -0.17 2.50 15.28
C ALA A 126 0.16 2.30 16.78
N LEU A 127 -0.83 2.44 17.67
CA LEU A 127 -0.68 2.14 19.09
C LEU A 127 -0.36 0.66 19.35
N ALA A 128 -0.51 -0.22 18.36
CA ALA A 128 -0.15 -1.62 18.46
C ALA A 128 1.37 -1.85 18.66
N LYS A 129 2.21 -0.87 18.30
CA LYS A 129 3.67 -0.91 18.53
C LYS A 129 4.06 -0.47 19.95
N GLU A 130 3.13 0.15 20.67
CA GLU A 130 3.43 0.77 21.95
C GLU A 130 3.44 -0.25 23.09
N PRO A 131 4.33 -0.09 24.10
CA PRO A 131 4.39 -0.96 25.27
C PRO A 131 3.04 -1.11 25.99
N ALA A 132 2.20 -0.07 25.98
CA ALA A 132 0.86 -0.13 26.55
C ALA A 132 -0.03 -1.24 25.96
N PHE A 133 0.23 -1.65 24.71
CA PHE A 133 -0.43 -2.78 24.08
C PHE A 133 0.42 -4.06 24.16
N THR A 134 1.70 -4.00 23.79
CA THR A 134 2.57 -5.20 23.70
C THR A 134 2.93 -5.80 25.07
N ASP A 135 3.09 -5.00 26.12
CA ASP A 135 3.45 -5.51 27.45
C ASP A 135 2.32 -6.32 28.08
N GLN A 136 1.08 -6.18 27.60
CA GLN A 136 -0.07 -6.96 28.09
C GLN A 136 0.09 -8.46 27.83
N TYR A 137 0.85 -8.83 26.80
CA TYR A 137 1.07 -10.22 26.40
C TYR A 137 2.12 -10.92 27.27
N ILE A 138 3.03 -10.16 27.88
CA ILE A 138 4.19 -10.69 28.62
C ILE A 138 3.73 -11.51 29.83
N GLY A 139 4.26 -12.73 29.95
CA GLY A 139 3.94 -13.70 30.99
C GLY A 139 2.63 -14.47 30.78
N LYS A 140 1.98 -14.32 29.62
CA LYS A 140 0.78 -15.08 29.25
C LYS A 140 1.10 -16.19 28.25
N HIS A 141 0.12 -17.05 28.00
CA HIS A 141 0.18 -18.11 27.00
C HIS A 141 -0.91 -17.91 25.94
N ALA A 142 -0.57 -18.16 24.68
CA ALA A 142 -1.57 -18.35 23.63
C ALA A 142 -2.39 -19.64 23.90
N PRO A 143 -3.70 -19.68 23.58
CA PRO A 143 -4.47 -18.65 22.90
C PRO A 143 -4.96 -17.51 23.82
N LEU A 144 -4.93 -16.29 23.28
CA LEU A 144 -5.36 -15.06 23.93
C LEU A 144 -6.59 -14.46 23.26
N THR A 145 -7.46 -13.84 24.07
CA THR A 145 -8.71 -13.24 23.61
C THR A 145 -8.70 -11.73 23.84
N LEU A 146 -9.02 -10.98 22.78
CA LEU A 146 -9.23 -9.55 22.91
C LEU A 146 -10.54 -9.23 23.64
N ILE A 147 -10.45 -8.28 24.56
CA ILE A 147 -11.59 -7.68 25.24
C ILE A 147 -11.62 -6.17 25.02
N LYS A 148 -12.78 -5.55 25.26
CA LYS A 148 -12.89 -4.10 25.21
C LYS A 148 -12.13 -3.48 26.39
N PRO A 149 -11.45 -2.33 26.22
CA PRO A 149 -10.79 -1.64 27.32
C PRO A 149 -11.66 -1.50 28.55
N GLY A 150 -11.15 -1.94 29.70
CA GLY A 150 -11.85 -1.87 30.98
C GLY A 150 -12.92 -2.95 31.22
N ALA A 151 -13.04 -3.94 30.33
CA ALA A 151 -13.79 -5.15 30.62
C ALA A 151 -13.08 -6.00 31.71
N PRO A 152 -13.78 -6.95 32.38
CA PRO A 152 -13.15 -7.83 33.35
C PRO A 152 -11.98 -8.61 32.74
N GLN A 153 -10.80 -8.44 33.34
CA GLN A 153 -9.57 -9.12 32.94
C GLN A 153 -9.53 -10.57 33.44
N ALA A 154 -8.96 -11.44 32.61
CA ALA A 154 -8.57 -12.80 32.94
C ALA A 154 -7.13 -13.07 32.45
N ASP A 155 -6.55 -14.19 32.86
CA ASP A 155 -5.16 -14.52 32.52
C ASP A 155 -4.94 -14.63 31.01
N ASN A 156 -5.96 -15.04 30.25
CA ASN A 156 -5.93 -15.19 28.80
C ASN A 156 -6.54 -14.01 28.02
N THR A 157 -6.80 -12.85 28.65
CA THR A 157 -7.37 -11.69 27.96
C THR A 157 -6.38 -10.56 27.76
N ILE A 158 -6.60 -9.78 26.70
CA ILE A 158 -5.85 -8.59 26.32
C ILE A 158 -6.83 -7.45 26.01
N ASP A 159 -6.58 -6.24 26.53
CA ASP A 159 -7.35 -5.07 26.13
C ASP A 159 -7.02 -4.68 24.68
N SER A 160 -8.04 -4.67 23.84
CA SER A 160 -7.97 -4.14 22.47
C SER A 160 -7.69 -2.63 22.43
N ILE A 161 -7.17 -2.14 21.30
CA ILE A 161 -6.99 -0.71 21.08
C ILE A 161 -8.33 -0.08 20.71
N ALA A 162 -8.75 0.93 21.48
CA ALA A 162 -10.00 1.64 21.26
C ALA A 162 -10.04 2.27 19.86
N GLY A 163 -11.04 1.89 19.06
CA GLY A 163 -11.19 2.41 17.68
C GLY A 163 -10.30 1.74 16.63
N ALA A 164 -9.42 0.80 17.01
CA ALA A 164 -8.55 0.05 16.10
C ALA A 164 -8.73 -1.47 16.25
N THR A 165 -9.99 -1.92 16.14
CA THR A 165 -10.35 -3.32 16.35
C THR A 165 -9.73 -4.25 15.31
N ARG A 166 -9.64 -3.82 14.05
CA ARG A 166 -9.01 -4.61 12.96
C ARG A 166 -7.53 -4.86 13.25
N THR A 167 -6.78 -3.82 13.57
CA THR A 167 -5.36 -3.91 13.96
C THR A 167 -5.15 -4.77 15.20
N SER A 168 -5.97 -4.55 16.24
CA SER A 168 -5.84 -5.31 17.48
C SER A 168 -6.06 -6.81 17.21
N ALA A 169 -7.09 -7.13 16.42
CA ALA A 169 -7.44 -8.50 16.06
C ALA A 169 -6.38 -9.16 15.19
N ALA A 170 -5.79 -8.44 14.23
CA ALA A 170 -4.67 -8.90 13.43
C ALA A 170 -3.47 -9.28 14.32
N VAL A 171 -3.01 -8.37 15.20
CA VAL A 171 -1.86 -8.63 16.07
C VAL A 171 -2.12 -9.79 17.03
N ASN A 172 -3.27 -9.79 17.73
CA ASN A 172 -3.61 -10.89 18.63
C ASN A 172 -3.75 -12.23 17.87
N GLY A 173 -4.27 -12.17 16.64
CA GLY A 173 -4.34 -13.28 15.71
C GLY A 173 -2.97 -13.84 15.38
N GLY A 174 -2.04 -12.99 14.93
CA GLY A 174 -0.65 -13.37 14.64
C GLY A 174 0.07 -13.96 15.85
N ILE A 175 -0.11 -13.39 17.04
CA ILE A 175 0.43 -13.95 18.29
C ILE A 175 -0.15 -15.35 18.58
N ASN A 176 -1.45 -15.54 18.41
CA ASN A 176 -2.09 -16.84 18.60
C ASN A 176 -1.65 -17.85 17.55
N LEU A 177 -1.51 -17.43 16.29
CA LEU A 177 -1.03 -18.28 15.19
C LEU A 177 0.42 -18.73 15.44
N ALA A 178 1.30 -17.81 15.83
CA ALA A 178 2.69 -18.11 16.17
C ALA A 178 2.80 -19.01 17.42
N GLY A 179 2.01 -18.73 18.47
CA GLY A 179 1.94 -19.58 19.65
C GLY A 179 1.42 -20.99 19.33
N LYS A 180 0.44 -21.11 18.43
CA LYS A 180 -0.04 -22.40 17.94
C LYS A 180 1.06 -23.15 17.19
N TYR A 181 1.79 -22.49 16.30
CA TYR A 181 2.89 -23.12 15.56
C TYR A 181 3.96 -23.71 16.50
N ILE A 182 4.37 -22.98 17.54
CA ILE A 182 5.32 -23.51 18.53
C ILE A 182 4.72 -24.68 19.33
N ALA A 183 3.44 -24.64 19.67
CA ALA A 183 2.75 -25.77 20.30
C ALA A 183 2.71 -27.01 19.38
N ASP A 184 2.48 -26.80 18.08
CA ASP A 184 2.47 -27.86 17.08
C ASP A 184 3.86 -28.49 16.91
N LEU A 185 4.93 -27.68 16.89
CA LEU A 185 6.33 -28.14 16.90
C LEU A 185 6.68 -28.98 18.13
N ALA A 186 6.09 -28.67 19.29
CA ALA A 186 6.29 -29.44 20.52
C ALA A 186 5.56 -30.80 20.53
N GLY A 187 4.89 -31.18 19.42
CA GLY A 187 4.21 -32.45 19.22
C GLY A 187 2.68 -32.35 19.28
N GLY A 188 2.10 -31.15 19.16
CA GLY A 188 0.66 -30.90 19.11
C GLY A 188 0.00 -31.06 17.74
N GLY A 189 0.78 -30.96 16.65
CA GLY A 189 0.26 -30.94 15.28
C GLY A 189 -0.18 -32.30 14.76
N SER A 190 -1.24 -32.33 13.94
CA SER A 190 -1.68 -33.50 13.17
C SER A 190 -1.43 -33.28 11.69
N PRO A 191 -0.93 -34.26 10.91
CA PRO A 191 -0.58 -34.09 9.49
C PRO A 191 -1.80 -33.82 8.58
N ASN A 192 -3.01 -34.01 9.11
CA ASN A 192 -4.25 -33.72 8.40
C ASN A 192 -4.87 -32.38 8.82
N THR A 193 -4.15 -31.57 9.60
CA THR A 193 -4.63 -30.32 10.18
C THR A 193 -3.69 -29.18 9.82
N ALA A 194 -4.23 -28.17 9.17
CA ALA A 194 -3.53 -26.92 8.92
C ALA A 194 -4.30 -25.75 9.53
N SER A 195 -3.68 -24.58 9.58
CA SER A 195 -4.31 -23.37 10.11
C SER A 195 -3.95 -22.17 9.27
N SER A 196 -4.91 -21.27 9.11
CA SER A 196 -4.71 -19.98 8.45
C SER A 196 -5.25 -18.86 9.34
N GLN A 197 -4.74 -17.64 9.17
CA GLN A 197 -5.17 -16.50 9.97
C GLN A 197 -6.62 -16.11 9.62
N GLY A 198 -7.53 -16.25 10.59
CA GLY A 198 -8.89 -15.71 10.52
C GLY A 198 -8.94 -14.23 10.92
N PHE A 199 -10.15 -13.72 11.17
CA PHE A 199 -10.30 -12.32 11.57
C PHE A 199 -9.80 -12.06 13.00
N ALA A 200 -10.04 -12.98 13.94
CA ALA A 200 -9.75 -12.77 15.37
C ALA A 200 -8.87 -13.85 16.01
N GLY A 201 -8.42 -14.82 15.20
CA GLY A 201 -7.52 -15.88 15.61
C GLY A 201 -7.24 -16.82 14.44
N PRO A 202 -6.34 -17.79 14.60
CA PRO A 202 -6.15 -18.84 13.62
C PRO A 202 -7.41 -19.69 13.48
N VAL A 203 -7.69 -20.10 12.25
CA VAL A 203 -8.75 -21.04 11.90
C VAL A 203 -8.07 -22.35 11.53
N ALA A 204 -8.08 -23.31 12.46
CA ALA A 204 -7.62 -24.65 12.21
C ALA A 204 -8.67 -25.44 11.42
N VAL A 205 -8.23 -26.23 10.45
CA VAL A 205 -9.09 -27.17 9.72
C VAL A 205 -8.40 -28.51 9.64
N SER A 206 -9.09 -29.56 10.10
CA SER A 206 -8.69 -30.95 9.93
C SER A 206 -9.55 -31.59 8.85
N ILE A 207 -8.94 -32.32 7.91
CA ILE A 207 -9.67 -33.04 6.86
C ILE A 207 -9.32 -34.53 6.83
N GLU A 208 -10.24 -35.35 6.33
CA GLU A 208 -9.96 -36.72 5.90
C GLU A 208 -10.31 -36.84 4.41
N LEU A 209 -9.47 -37.51 3.62
CA LEU A 209 -9.69 -37.71 2.19
C LEU A 209 -10.17 -39.13 1.88
N ASP A 210 -11.05 -39.27 0.89
CA ASP A 210 -11.41 -40.57 0.32
C ASP A 210 -10.39 -41.05 -0.72
N ASP A 211 -10.62 -42.24 -1.29
CA ASP A 211 -9.75 -42.85 -2.30
C ASP A 211 -9.62 -42.02 -3.61
N SER A 212 -10.48 -41.01 -3.81
CA SER A 212 -10.49 -40.10 -4.96
C SER A 212 -9.91 -38.73 -4.63
N ASN A 213 -9.29 -38.58 -3.45
CA ASN A 213 -8.79 -37.30 -2.90
C ASN A 213 -9.90 -36.27 -2.62
N ALA A 214 -11.17 -36.69 -2.54
CA ALA A 214 -12.25 -35.80 -2.13
C ALA A 214 -12.36 -35.76 -0.60
N ILE A 215 -12.79 -34.62 -0.04
CA ILE A 215 -12.96 -34.46 1.41
C ILE A 215 -14.11 -35.37 1.88
N SER A 216 -13.78 -36.32 2.74
CA SER A 216 -14.72 -37.28 3.34
C SER A 216 -15.17 -36.86 4.74
N ASP A 217 -14.34 -36.12 5.46
CA ASP A 217 -14.66 -35.50 6.76
C ASP A 217 -13.91 -34.17 6.89
N ILE A 218 -14.51 -33.23 7.63
CA ILE A 218 -13.93 -31.91 7.91
C ILE A 218 -14.31 -31.46 9.31
N VAL A 219 -13.32 -31.00 10.06
CA VAL A 219 -13.51 -30.35 11.37
C VAL A 219 -12.88 -28.97 11.30
N ILE A 220 -13.67 -27.94 11.59
CA ILE A 220 -13.21 -26.56 11.67
C ILE A 220 -13.10 -26.16 13.14
N GLY A 221 -12.00 -25.52 13.48
CA GLY A 221 -11.71 -24.95 14.80
C GLY A 221 -11.04 -25.93 15.78
N ASP A 222 -10.33 -25.33 16.72
CA ASP A 222 -9.67 -25.97 17.86
C ASP A 222 -9.71 -25.00 19.06
N ASP A 223 -8.90 -25.23 20.10
CA ASP A 223 -8.84 -24.36 21.28
C ASP A 223 -8.31 -22.94 20.96
N TYR A 224 -7.69 -22.73 19.79
CA TYR A 224 -7.22 -21.42 19.32
C TYR A 224 -8.27 -20.67 18.46
N PHE A 225 -9.39 -21.31 18.13
CA PHE A 225 -10.46 -20.69 17.35
C PHE A 225 -11.15 -19.58 18.16
N ASN A 226 -10.94 -18.33 17.75
CA ASN A 226 -11.37 -17.15 18.50
C ASN A 226 -12.14 -16.14 17.62
N GLU A 227 -12.90 -16.64 16.65
CA GLU A 227 -13.65 -15.80 15.70
C GLU A 227 -14.78 -14.98 16.34
N THR A 228 -15.19 -13.91 15.66
CA THR A 228 -16.23 -13.00 16.19
C THR A 228 -17.59 -13.67 16.22
N ALA A 229 -18.23 -13.67 17.40
CA ALA A 229 -19.58 -14.19 17.59
C ALA A 229 -20.60 -13.51 16.66
N GLY A 230 -21.45 -14.31 16.01
CA GLY A 230 -22.44 -13.84 15.03
C GLY A 230 -21.87 -13.53 13.63
N TYR A 231 -20.56 -13.70 13.44
CA TYR A 231 -19.86 -13.55 12.16
C TYR A 231 -19.05 -14.83 11.89
N GLY A 232 -17.72 -14.77 12.04
CA GLY A 232 -16.82 -15.89 11.74
C GLY A 232 -17.07 -17.15 12.55
N LEU A 233 -17.73 -17.06 13.72
CA LEU A 233 -18.10 -18.25 14.51
C LEU A 233 -19.07 -19.17 13.77
N ALA A 234 -19.80 -18.67 12.76
CA ALA A 234 -20.63 -19.48 11.88
C ALA A 234 -19.83 -20.49 11.03
N ALA A 235 -18.50 -20.39 10.99
CA ALA A 235 -17.65 -21.41 10.36
C ALA A 235 -17.78 -22.78 11.07
N LEU A 236 -18.19 -22.79 12.34
CA LEU A 236 -18.44 -24.02 13.11
C LEU A 236 -19.83 -24.63 12.83
N ASP A 237 -20.68 -23.97 12.05
CA ASP A 237 -22.02 -24.46 11.76
C ASP A 237 -21.99 -25.50 10.63
N GLU A 238 -22.73 -26.60 10.79
CA GLU A 238 -22.80 -27.71 9.81
C GLU A 238 -23.25 -27.25 8.43
N SER A 239 -24.10 -26.22 8.35
CA SER A 239 -24.51 -25.64 7.08
C SER A 239 -23.36 -25.02 6.30
N PHE A 240 -22.29 -24.59 6.99
CA PHE A 240 -21.10 -24.03 6.34
C PHE A 240 -20.09 -25.12 6.01
N TYR A 241 -19.60 -25.87 7.01
CA TYR A 241 -18.54 -26.86 6.77
C TYR A 241 -19.02 -28.08 5.96
N GLY A 242 -20.32 -28.40 6.00
CA GLY A 242 -20.89 -29.50 5.22
C GLY A 242 -20.80 -29.31 3.71
N GLN A 243 -20.55 -28.07 3.24
CA GLN A 243 -20.35 -27.76 1.83
C GLN A 243 -19.08 -28.40 1.27
N PHE A 244 -18.03 -28.53 2.09
CA PHE A 244 -16.73 -29.05 1.68
C PHE A 244 -16.75 -30.56 1.44
N ILE A 245 -17.70 -31.29 2.03
CA ILE A 245 -17.80 -32.75 1.91
C ILE A 245 -18.08 -33.14 0.46
N GLY A 246 -17.21 -34.00 -0.10
CA GLY A 246 -17.25 -34.47 -1.47
C GLY A 246 -16.57 -33.55 -2.48
N MET A 247 -16.04 -32.40 -2.07
CA MET A 247 -15.21 -31.55 -2.92
C MET A 247 -13.77 -32.08 -2.97
N THR A 248 -13.07 -31.84 -4.08
CA THR A 248 -11.66 -32.20 -4.25
C THR A 248 -10.84 -30.91 -4.28
N PRO A 249 -10.02 -30.63 -3.24
CA PRO A 249 -9.11 -29.49 -3.27
C PRO A 249 -8.08 -29.59 -4.41
N PRO A 250 -7.48 -28.47 -4.84
CA PRO A 250 -7.63 -27.13 -4.25
C PRO A 250 -8.98 -26.47 -4.53
N LEU A 251 -9.47 -25.70 -3.56
CA LEU A 251 -10.75 -24.98 -3.60
C LEU A 251 -10.53 -23.46 -3.60
N GLU A 252 -11.49 -22.74 -4.17
CA GLU A 252 -11.60 -21.28 -4.15
C GLU A 252 -12.78 -20.82 -3.30
N LEU A 253 -12.79 -19.55 -2.91
CA LEU A 253 -13.90 -18.99 -2.14
C LEU A 253 -15.23 -19.03 -2.91
N SER A 254 -15.19 -19.00 -4.25
CA SER A 254 -16.38 -19.13 -5.10
C SER A 254 -16.99 -20.53 -5.15
N ASP A 255 -16.27 -21.56 -4.69
CA ASP A 255 -16.77 -22.93 -4.65
C ASP A 255 -17.76 -23.17 -3.50
N ILE A 256 -17.83 -22.24 -2.56
CA ILE A 256 -18.69 -22.33 -1.37
C ILE A 256 -19.57 -21.08 -1.21
N ASP A 257 -20.69 -21.24 -0.51
CA ASP A 257 -21.43 -20.10 0.02
C ASP A 257 -20.67 -19.52 1.23
N ALA A 258 -19.92 -18.44 0.98
CA ALA A 258 -19.16 -17.73 2.01
C ALA A 258 -20.06 -17.16 3.12
N ILE A 259 -19.52 -17.08 4.35
CA ILE A 259 -20.24 -16.55 5.50
C ILE A 259 -20.47 -15.04 5.31
N ALA A 260 -21.75 -14.64 5.27
CA ALA A 260 -22.14 -13.25 5.11
C ALA A 260 -21.50 -12.35 6.20
N GLY A 261 -20.69 -11.38 5.78
CA GLY A 261 -19.99 -10.46 6.68
C GLY A 261 -18.76 -11.03 7.37
N ALA A 262 -18.34 -12.27 7.05
CA ALA A 262 -17.14 -12.93 7.58
C ALA A 262 -16.30 -13.55 6.46
N THR A 263 -16.02 -12.76 5.42
CA THR A 263 -15.24 -13.19 4.25
C THR A 263 -13.81 -13.61 4.63
N VAL A 264 -13.17 -12.90 5.58
CA VAL A 264 -11.83 -13.24 6.09
C VAL A 264 -11.81 -14.65 6.68
N THR A 265 -12.80 -14.97 7.53
CA THR A 265 -12.92 -16.30 8.12
C THR A 265 -13.20 -17.37 7.07
N SER A 266 -14.06 -17.07 6.09
CA SER A 266 -14.38 -18.01 5.01
C SER A 266 -13.15 -18.32 4.16
N LYS A 267 -12.35 -17.30 3.83
CA LYS A 267 -11.08 -17.46 3.12
C LYS A 267 -10.05 -18.22 3.96
N ALA A 268 -9.96 -17.95 5.26
CA ALA A 268 -9.08 -18.70 6.16
C ALA A 268 -9.42 -20.20 6.21
N VAL A 269 -10.71 -20.57 6.18
CA VAL A 269 -11.13 -21.98 6.09
C VAL A 269 -10.67 -22.60 4.77
N VAL A 270 -10.97 -21.96 3.62
CA VAL A 270 -10.56 -22.46 2.29
C VAL A 270 -9.04 -22.64 2.22
N ASN A 271 -8.28 -21.66 2.71
CA ASN A 271 -6.83 -21.72 2.75
C ASN A 271 -6.36 -22.88 3.63
N ALA A 272 -6.89 -23.02 4.85
CA ALA A 272 -6.54 -24.13 5.73
C ALA A 272 -6.91 -25.51 5.14
N VAL A 273 -8.01 -25.63 4.40
CA VAL A 273 -8.35 -26.85 3.65
C VAL A 273 -7.29 -27.17 2.59
N ASN A 274 -6.91 -26.19 1.78
CA ASN A 274 -5.92 -26.37 0.73
C ASN A 274 -4.53 -26.72 1.31
N LEU A 275 -4.14 -26.07 2.41
CA LEU A 275 -2.89 -26.36 3.12
C LEU A 275 -2.89 -27.78 3.69
N ALA A 276 -3.97 -28.20 4.36
CA ALA A 276 -4.10 -29.55 4.90
C ALA A 276 -4.10 -30.60 3.78
N PHE A 277 -4.71 -30.29 2.63
CA PHE A 277 -4.68 -31.15 1.45
C PHE A 277 -3.26 -31.33 0.88
N GLY A 278 -2.51 -30.23 0.75
CA GLY A 278 -1.12 -30.28 0.32
C GLY A 278 -0.25 -31.10 1.26
N GLN A 279 -0.42 -30.94 2.57
CA GLN A 279 0.27 -31.75 3.59
C GLN A 279 -0.03 -33.25 3.47
N LEU A 280 -1.27 -33.63 3.13
CA LEU A 280 -1.68 -35.04 3.00
C LEU A 280 -1.27 -35.70 1.69
N THR A 281 -1.25 -34.94 0.60
CA THR A 281 -1.10 -35.49 -0.76
C THR A 281 0.24 -35.19 -1.42
N GLY A 282 0.98 -34.21 -0.89
CA GLY A 282 2.13 -33.61 -1.56
C GLY A 282 1.75 -32.86 -2.84
N ALA A 283 0.44 -32.61 -3.08
CA ALA A 283 -0.02 -31.77 -4.17
C ALA A 283 0.23 -30.30 -3.83
N GLU A 284 0.79 -29.56 -4.77
CA GLU A 284 1.14 -28.16 -4.59
C GLU A 284 -0.13 -27.30 -4.48
N ALA A 285 -0.16 -26.40 -3.50
CA ALA A 285 -1.24 -25.44 -3.34
C ALA A 285 -1.23 -24.43 -4.50
N PRO A 286 -2.38 -23.89 -4.92
CA PRO A 286 -2.43 -22.79 -5.89
C PRO A 286 -1.73 -21.55 -5.33
N VAL A 287 -0.93 -20.89 -6.16
CA VAL A 287 -0.20 -19.65 -5.81
C VAL A 287 -1.16 -18.45 -5.88
N GLU A 288 -1.70 -17.95 -4.77
CA GLU A 288 -2.72 -16.88 -4.82
C GLU A 288 -2.34 -15.65 -5.67
N GLU A 289 -3.35 -14.96 -6.18
CA GLU A 289 -3.21 -13.67 -6.86
C GLU A 289 -2.52 -12.66 -5.92
N GLY A 290 -1.44 -12.03 -6.38
CA GLY A 290 -0.67 -11.06 -5.58
C GLY A 290 0.26 -11.64 -4.50
N THR A 291 0.49 -12.97 -4.45
CA THR A 291 1.49 -13.55 -3.54
C THR A 291 2.92 -13.52 -4.12
N LYS A 292 3.90 -13.36 -3.21
CA LYS A 292 5.34 -13.30 -3.48
C LYS A 292 5.83 -14.54 -4.24
N ALA A 293 6.94 -14.42 -4.98
CA ALA A 293 7.54 -15.59 -5.64
C ALA A 293 8.16 -16.54 -4.60
N GLU A 294 7.94 -17.83 -4.76
CA GLU A 294 8.33 -18.87 -3.80
C GLU A 294 9.24 -19.90 -4.48
N PHE A 295 10.24 -20.42 -3.76
CA PHE A 295 11.08 -21.53 -4.19
C PHE A 295 10.62 -22.81 -3.50
N TYR A 296 10.34 -23.86 -4.26
CA TYR A 296 9.74 -25.09 -3.76
C TYR A 296 10.75 -26.26 -3.76
N GLU A 297 10.43 -27.31 -3.01
CA GLU A 297 11.27 -28.51 -2.86
C GLU A 297 11.58 -29.24 -4.18
N ASP A 298 10.81 -29.00 -5.24
CA ASP A 298 11.07 -29.57 -6.56
C ASP A 298 12.18 -28.84 -7.34
N GLY A 299 12.81 -27.84 -6.73
CA GLY A 299 13.92 -27.07 -7.31
C GLY A 299 13.46 -25.97 -8.27
N ALA A 300 12.17 -25.62 -8.23
CA ALA A 300 11.58 -24.61 -9.08
C ALA A 300 11.02 -23.44 -8.27
N TRP A 301 11.16 -22.25 -8.85
CA TRP A 301 10.51 -21.02 -8.43
C TRP A 301 9.10 -20.93 -9.02
N ARG A 302 8.15 -20.34 -8.31
CA ARG A 302 6.81 -20.02 -8.85
C ARG A 302 6.35 -18.63 -8.44
N ALA A 303 5.63 -17.96 -9.32
CA ALA A 303 4.94 -16.69 -9.08
C ALA A 303 3.71 -16.58 -9.99
N ALA A 304 2.82 -15.64 -9.72
CA ALA A 304 1.70 -15.32 -10.60
C ALA A 304 1.43 -13.81 -10.62
N ALA A 305 0.99 -13.31 -11.76
CA ALA A 305 0.59 -11.91 -11.97
C ALA A 305 -0.76 -11.82 -12.69
N ASP A 306 -1.33 -10.62 -12.72
CA ASP A 306 -2.66 -10.38 -13.26
C ASP A 306 -2.68 -10.46 -14.79
N GLY A 307 -3.28 -11.53 -15.33
CA GLY A 307 -3.57 -11.65 -16.75
C GLY A 307 -4.86 -10.92 -17.15
N PHE A 308 -5.21 -10.99 -18.43
CA PHE A 308 -6.41 -10.34 -18.96
C PHE A 308 -7.71 -10.97 -18.44
N ALA A 309 -7.72 -12.28 -18.22
CA ALA A 309 -8.94 -13.00 -17.82
C ALA A 309 -8.75 -13.93 -16.60
N GLY A 310 -7.59 -13.86 -15.97
CA GLY A 310 -7.24 -14.59 -14.74
C GLY A 310 -5.73 -14.51 -14.48
N PRO A 311 -5.25 -15.04 -13.36
CA PRO A 311 -3.82 -15.01 -13.05
C PRO A 311 -3.01 -15.83 -14.04
N VAL A 312 -1.83 -15.33 -14.40
CA VAL A 312 -0.85 -16.05 -15.22
C VAL A 312 0.27 -16.51 -14.31
N ALA A 313 0.21 -17.78 -13.90
CA ALA A 313 1.26 -18.41 -13.11
C ALA A 313 2.47 -18.75 -13.98
N VAL A 314 3.68 -18.59 -13.44
CA VAL A 314 4.94 -19.01 -14.05
C VAL A 314 5.72 -19.86 -13.05
N LYS A 315 6.25 -20.98 -13.53
CA LYS A 315 7.20 -21.84 -12.83
C LYS A 315 8.56 -21.80 -13.56
N LEU A 316 9.66 -21.57 -12.85
CA LEU A 316 11.03 -21.56 -13.40
C LEU A 316 11.96 -22.51 -12.64
N GLU A 317 12.78 -23.28 -13.35
CA GLU A 317 13.99 -23.87 -12.77
C GLU A 317 15.20 -23.03 -13.20
N LEU A 318 16.03 -22.61 -12.24
CA LEU A 318 17.20 -21.77 -12.46
C LEU A 318 18.48 -22.52 -12.10
N ASP A 319 19.57 -22.22 -12.80
CA ASP A 319 20.92 -22.61 -12.34
C ASP A 319 21.53 -21.58 -11.39
N ASP A 320 22.71 -21.89 -10.83
CA ASP A 320 23.44 -21.01 -9.91
C ASP A 320 23.78 -19.62 -10.50
N ALA A 321 23.62 -19.42 -11.81
CA ALA A 321 23.84 -18.15 -12.50
C ALA A 321 22.52 -17.45 -12.90
N LEU A 322 21.38 -17.90 -12.36
CA LEU A 322 20.03 -17.42 -12.69
C LEU A 322 19.64 -17.61 -14.17
N THR A 323 20.24 -18.62 -14.81
CA THR A 323 19.87 -19.01 -16.18
C THR A 323 18.66 -19.92 -16.14
N ILE A 324 17.61 -19.56 -16.87
CA ILE A 324 16.38 -20.34 -16.99
C ILE A 324 16.69 -21.69 -17.65
N GLN A 325 16.62 -22.77 -16.87
CA GLN A 325 16.78 -24.16 -17.34
C GLN A 325 15.46 -24.73 -17.87
N SER A 326 14.36 -24.37 -17.22
CA SER A 326 13.00 -24.71 -17.67
C SER A 326 12.01 -23.63 -17.24
N ILE A 327 10.93 -23.49 -18.02
CA ILE A 327 9.80 -22.62 -17.72
C ILE A 327 8.51 -23.39 -17.99
N VAL A 328 7.50 -23.17 -17.16
CA VAL A 328 6.11 -23.56 -17.43
C VAL A 328 5.23 -22.35 -17.16
N ILE A 329 4.46 -21.93 -18.16
CA ILE A 329 3.47 -20.85 -18.03
C ILE A 329 2.08 -21.47 -17.94
N GLY A 330 1.29 -20.99 -16.99
CA GLY A 330 -0.08 -21.39 -16.70
C GLY A 330 -0.20 -22.52 -15.67
N ASP A 331 -1.30 -22.48 -14.92
CA ASP A 331 -1.76 -23.55 -14.03
C ASP A 331 -3.25 -23.83 -14.29
N ASN A 332 -3.95 -24.47 -13.36
CA ASN A 332 -5.39 -24.74 -13.47
C ASN A 332 -6.29 -23.49 -13.41
N ARG A 333 -5.73 -22.30 -13.10
CA ARG A 333 -6.42 -21.00 -13.09
C ARG A 333 -6.13 -20.16 -14.33
N PHE A 334 -5.24 -20.62 -15.22
CA PHE A 334 -4.94 -19.92 -16.46
C PHE A 334 -6.22 -19.83 -17.32
N ALA A 335 -6.75 -18.63 -17.47
CA ALA A 335 -8.08 -18.38 -18.05
C ALA A 335 -8.06 -17.35 -19.18
N GLU A 336 -6.89 -17.12 -19.79
CA GLU A 336 -6.70 -16.13 -20.84
C GLU A 336 -7.57 -16.34 -22.08
N THR A 337 -7.78 -15.25 -22.84
CA THR A 337 -8.67 -15.28 -24.02
C THR A 337 -8.19 -16.26 -25.09
N GLU A 338 -9.09 -17.16 -25.54
CA GLU A 338 -8.87 -18.11 -26.64
C GLU A 338 -8.30 -17.40 -27.88
N TYR A 339 -7.31 -18.01 -28.55
CA TYR A 339 -6.56 -17.46 -29.71
C TYR A 339 -5.63 -16.26 -29.45
N PHE A 340 -5.70 -15.63 -28.28
CA PHE A 340 -4.85 -14.50 -27.89
C PHE A 340 -3.92 -14.92 -26.75
N GLY A 341 -4.29 -14.66 -25.50
CA GLY A 341 -3.43 -14.93 -24.35
C GLY A 341 -3.15 -16.42 -24.12
N GLU A 342 -4.01 -17.33 -24.59
CA GLU A 342 -3.76 -18.78 -24.58
C GLU A 342 -2.43 -19.20 -25.24
N LYS A 343 -1.91 -18.38 -26.15
CA LYS A 343 -0.59 -18.60 -26.77
C LYS A 343 0.56 -18.60 -25.78
N ALA A 344 0.38 -18.09 -24.57
CA ALA A 344 1.38 -18.19 -23.51
C ALA A 344 1.63 -19.66 -23.10
N LEU A 345 0.67 -20.56 -23.35
CA LEU A 345 0.81 -22.00 -23.13
C LEU A 345 1.54 -22.72 -24.27
N GLU A 346 1.76 -22.05 -25.41
CA GLU A 346 2.41 -22.67 -26.58
C GLU A 346 3.93 -22.81 -26.35
N ALA A 347 4.48 -23.95 -26.74
CA ALA A 347 5.93 -24.23 -26.59
C ALA A 347 6.79 -23.18 -27.32
N ASP A 348 6.36 -22.71 -28.49
CA ASP A 348 7.10 -21.69 -29.26
C ASP A 348 7.22 -20.35 -28.51
N PHE A 349 6.30 -20.03 -27.58
CA PHE A 349 6.40 -18.86 -26.71
C PHE A 349 7.29 -19.14 -25.50
N GLN A 350 7.07 -20.27 -24.82
CA GLN A 350 7.83 -20.66 -23.62
C GLN A 350 9.32 -20.93 -23.90
N ASP A 351 9.64 -21.57 -25.02
CA ASP A 351 11.01 -21.93 -25.39
C ASP A 351 11.92 -20.70 -25.58
N GLN A 352 11.34 -19.52 -25.80
CA GLN A 352 12.11 -18.28 -25.94
C GLN A 352 12.81 -17.89 -24.64
N PHE A 353 12.26 -18.27 -23.48
CA PHE A 353 12.82 -17.94 -22.17
C PHE A 353 13.98 -18.86 -21.78
N ILE A 354 14.02 -20.09 -22.31
CA ILE A 354 15.03 -21.10 -21.94
C ILE A 354 16.43 -20.64 -22.38
N GLY A 355 17.38 -20.71 -21.45
CA GLY A 355 18.78 -20.31 -21.66
C GLY A 355 19.02 -18.80 -21.53
N LYS A 356 17.99 -18.00 -21.26
CA LYS A 356 18.15 -16.60 -20.87
C LYS A 356 18.55 -16.49 -19.40
N ILE A 357 19.33 -15.47 -19.09
CA ILE A 357 19.74 -15.13 -17.72
C ILE A 357 18.76 -14.06 -17.24
N LEU A 358 18.19 -14.22 -16.04
CA LEU A 358 17.33 -13.21 -15.43
C LEU A 358 18.14 -11.94 -15.07
N PRO A 359 17.56 -10.72 -15.17
CA PRO A 359 16.17 -10.45 -15.55
C PRO A 359 15.94 -10.50 -17.07
N VAL A 360 14.71 -10.80 -17.48
CA VAL A 360 14.27 -10.84 -18.89
C VAL A 360 13.27 -9.70 -19.13
N THR A 361 13.44 -8.96 -20.22
CA THR A 361 12.57 -7.85 -20.61
C THR A 361 11.76 -8.16 -21.86
N VAL A 362 10.80 -7.31 -22.20
CA VAL A 362 10.03 -7.44 -23.45
C VAL A 362 10.92 -7.38 -24.70
N ASP A 363 12.08 -6.71 -24.64
CA ASP A 363 13.03 -6.64 -25.75
C ASP A 363 13.75 -7.99 -26.01
N ASP A 364 13.70 -8.90 -25.04
CA ASP A 364 14.34 -10.21 -25.11
C ASP A 364 13.45 -11.28 -25.77
N ILE A 365 12.15 -11.02 -25.92
CA ILE A 365 11.17 -12.00 -26.40
C ILE A 365 10.32 -11.43 -27.55
N ASP A 366 9.75 -12.31 -28.35
CA ASP A 366 8.67 -11.95 -29.27
C ASP A 366 7.33 -12.03 -28.51
N GLY A 367 6.83 -10.87 -28.06
CA GLY A 367 5.55 -10.76 -27.36
C GLY A 367 4.35 -11.29 -28.15
N ILE A 368 3.28 -11.70 -27.44
CA ILE A 368 2.10 -12.28 -28.08
C ILE A 368 1.29 -11.18 -28.76
N ALA A 369 1.24 -11.21 -30.10
CA ALA A 369 0.51 -10.21 -30.87
C ALA A 369 -0.99 -10.15 -30.48
N GLY A 370 -1.41 -9.01 -29.93
CA GLY A 370 -2.78 -8.77 -29.47
C GLY A 370 -3.09 -9.25 -28.05
N ALA A 371 -2.10 -9.72 -27.29
CA ALA A 371 -2.23 -10.16 -25.91
C ALA A 371 -1.10 -9.54 -25.05
N THR A 372 -1.04 -8.20 -25.05
CA THR A 372 -0.02 -7.43 -24.32
C THR A 372 -0.11 -7.68 -22.82
N ILE A 373 -1.32 -7.65 -22.23
CA ILE A 373 -1.55 -7.92 -20.80
C ILE A 373 -1.04 -9.31 -20.39
N THR A 374 -1.32 -10.34 -21.18
CA THR A 374 -0.81 -11.69 -20.92
C THR A 374 0.72 -11.76 -20.98
N THR A 375 1.31 -11.06 -21.95
CA THR A 375 2.77 -11.02 -22.13
C THR A 375 3.42 -10.31 -20.94
N ASP A 376 2.82 -9.22 -20.49
CA ASP A 376 3.27 -8.44 -19.34
C ASP A 376 3.14 -9.25 -18.03
N ALA A 377 2.03 -9.97 -17.83
CA ALA A 377 1.83 -10.83 -16.67
C ALA A 377 2.86 -11.98 -16.58
N VAL A 378 3.26 -12.55 -17.72
CA VAL A 378 4.36 -13.53 -17.77
C VAL A 378 5.67 -12.88 -17.34
N LEU A 379 6.00 -11.70 -17.88
CA LEU A 379 7.23 -10.98 -17.55
C LEU A 379 7.24 -10.53 -16.08
N GLU A 380 6.11 -10.10 -15.54
CA GLU A 380 5.94 -9.70 -14.15
C GLU A 380 6.10 -10.89 -13.19
N SER A 381 5.56 -12.05 -13.55
CA SER A 381 5.77 -13.28 -12.76
C SER A 381 7.24 -13.74 -12.79
N ILE A 382 7.91 -13.61 -13.94
CA ILE A 382 9.34 -13.91 -14.07
C ILE A 382 10.20 -12.90 -13.28
N ASP A 383 9.84 -11.62 -13.31
CA ASP A 383 10.50 -10.54 -12.55
C ASP A 383 10.29 -10.73 -11.05
N ALA A 384 9.08 -11.14 -10.63
CA ALA A 384 8.82 -11.58 -9.27
C ALA A 384 9.77 -12.72 -8.90
N ILE A 385 9.88 -13.80 -9.70
CA ILE A 385 10.83 -14.88 -9.42
C ILE A 385 12.28 -14.38 -9.33
N TYR A 386 12.70 -13.53 -10.28
CA TYR A 386 14.05 -12.97 -10.29
C TYR A 386 14.39 -12.26 -8.97
N LYS A 387 13.46 -11.42 -8.49
CA LYS A 387 13.60 -10.68 -7.22
C LYS A 387 13.87 -11.57 -6.02
N TYR A 388 13.30 -12.77 -5.97
CA TYR A 388 13.52 -13.70 -4.85
C TYR A 388 14.69 -14.67 -5.10
N ALA A 389 14.98 -14.99 -6.37
CA ALA A 389 15.98 -15.99 -6.72
C ALA A 389 17.43 -15.52 -6.67
N SER A 390 17.69 -14.21 -6.76
CA SER A 390 19.06 -13.68 -6.77
C SER A 390 19.72 -13.56 -5.39
N ASP A 391 19.04 -13.92 -4.30
CA ASP A 391 19.44 -13.61 -2.90
C ASP A 391 19.67 -12.09 -2.69
N ASP A 392 19.13 -11.27 -3.60
CA ASP A 392 18.88 -9.85 -3.39
C ASP A 392 17.54 -9.74 -2.65
N GLU A 393 17.55 -9.59 -1.33
CA GLU A 393 16.67 -8.53 -0.83
C GLU A 393 17.22 -7.23 -1.43
N GLU A 394 16.65 -6.77 -2.54
CA GLU A 394 16.81 -5.36 -2.89
C GLU A 394 16.06 -4.55 -1.82
N ASP A 395 16.85 -3.88 -0.97
CA ASP A 395 16.73 -2.43 -0.79
C ASP A 395 16.19 -1.86 -2.11
N GLU A 396 14.99 -1.24 -2.09
CA GLU A 396 14.23 -0.66 -3.23
C GLU A 396 14.85 -0.74 -4.65
N PRO A 397 14.03 -1.06 -5.67
CA PRO A 397 14.49 -1.46 -7.01
C PRO A 397 15.60 -0.59 -7.60
N GLN A 398 16.71 -1.22 -8.03
CA GLN A 398 17.68 -0.62 -8.96
C GLN A 398 17.55 -1.24 -10.37
N PRO A 399 17.98 -0.51 -11.41
CA PRO A 399 17.22 -0.41 -12.66
C PRO A 399 17.55 -1.48 -13.69
N ILE A 400 16.52 -2.07 -14.30
CA ILE A 400 16.64 -2.75 -15.60
C ILE A 400 16.53 -1.68 -16.70
N ALA A 401 17.51 -1.65 -17.59
CA ALA A 401 17.59 -0.73 -18.71
C ALA A 401 16.56 -1.08 -19.79
N VAL A 402 15.36 -0.51 -19.71
CA VAL A 402 14.53 -0.23 -20.89
C VAL A 402 14.86 1.19 -21.37
N ALA A 403 14.93 1.38 -22.69
CA ALA A 403 15.32 2.61 -23.35
C ALA A 403 14.71 3.87 -22.71
N THR A 404 15.59 4.68 -22.09
CA THR A 404 15.41 6.07 -21.64
C THR A 404 14.04 6.68 -21.90
N LEU A 405 13.14 6.58 -20.92
CA LEU A 405 12.20 7.66 -20.63
C LEU A 405 12.64 8.29 -19.32
N ALA A 406 13.17 9.49 -19.43
CA ALA A 406 13.47 10.34 -18.29
C ALA A 406 12.21 10.46 -17.42
N THR A 407 12.34 10.27 -16.11
CA THR A 407 11.58 11.08 -15.17
C THR A 407 12.04 12.53 -15.43
N GLU A 408 11.41 13.19 -16.40
CA GLU A 408 11.44 14.63 -16.43
C GLU A 408 10.82 15.08 -15.10
N GLU A 409 11.57 15.86 -14.33
CA GLU A 409 10.93 16.81 -13.42
C GLU A 409 9.80 17.48 -14.19
N VAL A 410 8.65 17.65 -13.56
CA VAL A 410 7.59 18.45 -14.15
C VAL A 410 8.21 19.82 -14.41
N ASP A 411 8.37 20.20 -15.67
CA ASP A 411 8.86 21.51 -16.03
C ASP A 411 7.78 22.51 -15.60
N ASP A 412 8.01 23.20 -14.48
CA ASP A 412 7.14 24.25 -13.94
C ASP A 412 7.07 25.49 -14.86
N SER A 413 7.47 25.37 -16.13
CA SER A 413 7.46 26.42 -17.12
C SER A 413 6.70 26.02 -18.38
N ALA A 414 5.81 26.92 -18.82
CA ALA A 414 5.11 26.74 -20.08
C ALA A 414 6.01 27.06 -21.27
N THR A 415 5.88 26.27 -22.33
CA THR A 415 6.67 26.40 -23.56
C THR A 415 5.76 26.56 -24.78
N LEU A 416 6.18 27.41 -25.72
CA LEU A 416 5.53 27.54 -27.04
C LEU A 416 6.25 26.64 -28.05
N GLY A 417 5.54 25.64 -28.56
CA GLY A 417 6.04 24.72 -29.58
C GLY A 417 6.12 25.35 -30.98
N ASP A 418 6.93 24.74 -31.85
CA ASP A 418 7.05 25.12 -33.26
C ASP A 418 5.74 24.92 -34.06
N ASP A 419 4.80 24.15 -33.52
CA ASP A 419 3.44 23.96 -34.05
C ASP A 419 2.48 25.11 -33.68
N GLY A 420 2.93 26.10 -32.90
CA GLY A 420 2.11 27.21 -32.43
C GLY A 420 1.26 26.88 -31.21
N ALA A 421 1.39 25.68 -30.64
CA ALA A 421 0.68 25.27 -29.44
C ALA A 421 1.54 25.48 -28.19
N TRP A 422 0.90 25.94 -27.13
CA TRP A 422 1.47 26.05 -25.80
C TRP A 422 1.37 24.73 -25.06
N ARG A 423 2.39 24.42 -24.26
CA ARG A 423 2.48 23.21 -23.46
C ARG A 423 2.97 23.53 -22.06
N ALA A 424 2.31 22.95 -21.07
CA ALA A 424 2.77 22.95 -19.68
C ALA A 424 2.30 21.64 -19.03
N ALA A 425 2.94 21.24 -17.95
CA ALA A 425 2.48 20.12 -17.15
C ALA A 425 2.49 20.53 -15.68
N SER A 426 1.53 20.03 -14.91
CA SER A 426 1.52 20.18 -13.46
C SER A 426 1.42 18.81 -12.81
N LYS A 427 1.72 18.72 -11.52
CA LYS A 427 1.67 17.45 -10.79
C LYS A 427 0.22 17.00 -10.58
N GLY A 428 -0.17 15.87 -11.16
CA GLY A 428 -1.44 15.18 -10.88
C GLY A 428 -1.34 14.21 -9.70
N PHE A 429 -2.36 13.37 -9.52
CA PHE A 429 -2.45 12.42 -8.42
C PHE A 429 -1.44 11.27 -8.54
N ALA A 430 -1.35 10.66 -9.72
CA ALA A 430 -0.49 9.50 -9.98
C ALA A 430 0.55 9.73 -11.09
N GLY A 431 0.44 10.83 -11.84
CA GLY A 431 1.48 11.28 -12.78
C GLY A 431 1.37 12.77 -13.12
N PRO A 432 2.30 13.34 -13.92
CA PRO A 432 2.15 14.69 -14.41
C PRO A 432 0.95 14.79 -15.37
N VAL A 433 0.17 15.86 -15.22
CA VAL A 433 -0.95 16.18 -16.11
C VAL A 433 -0.49 17.27 -17.07
N ALA A 434 -0.15 16.84 -18.28
CA ALA A 434 0.21 17.72 -19.38
C ALA A 434 -1.01 18.35 -20.03
N VAL A 435 -0.92 19.62 -20.36
CA VAL A 435 -1.90 20.37 -21.14
C VAL A 435 -1.23 20.90 -22.41
N LYS A 436 -1.91 20.73 -23.53
CA LYS A 436 -1.61 21.38 -24.80
C LYS A 436 -2.77 22.29 -25.18
N LEU A 437 -2.51 23.56 -25.47
CA LEU A 437 -3.55 24.46 -25.98
C LEU A 437 -3.04 25.45 -27.04
N GLU A 438 -3.93 25.86 -27.94
CA GLU A 438 -3.73 26.97 -28.86
C GLU A 438 -4.66 28.13 -28.45
N MET A 439 -4.26 29.36 -28.74
CA MET A 439 -5.05 30.55 -28.42
C MET A 439 -4.96 31.61 -29.52
N ASP A 440 -5.97 32.46 -29.63
CA ASP A 440 -5.96 33.62 -30.53
C ASP A 440 -5.23 34.84 -29.93
N ASP A 441 -5.13 35.93 -30.72
CA ASP A 441 -4.49 37.19 -30.29
C ASP A 441 -5.16 37.86 -29.07
N ASN A 442 -6.34 37.39 -28.65
CA ASN A 442 -7.06 37.87 -27.47
C ASN A 442 -7.00 36.88 -26.29
N TYR A 443 -6.09 35.90 -26.32
CA TYR A 443 -5.95 34.85 -25.30
C TYR A 443 -7.18 33.95 -25.16
N THR A 444 -7.97 33.79 -26.23
CA THR A 444 -9.10 32.84 -26.25
C THR A 444 -8.61 31.49 -26.73
N ILE A 445 -8.87 30.43 -25.96
CA ILE A 445 -8.46 29.06 -26.28
C ILE A 445 -9.17 28.58 -27.55
N THR A 446 -8.43 28.21 -28.59
CA THR A 446 -8.95 27.70 -29.87
C THR A 446 -8.81 26.18 -30.01
N SER A 447 -7.91 25.57 -29.25
CA SER A 447 -7.68 24.12 -29.18
C SER A 447 -7.21 23.75 -27.78
N PHE A 448 -7.61 22.59 -27.26
CA PHE A 448 -7.28 22.12 -25.92
C PHE A 448 -7.17 20.60 -25.89
N GLU A 449 -6.14 20.09 -25.25
CA GLU A 449 -5.87 18.66 -25.09
C GLU A 449 -5.17 18.42 -23.75
N VAL A 450 -5.61 17.38 -23.03
CA VAL A 450 -5.00 16.93 -21.77
C VAL A 450 -4.37 15.57 -21.99
N GLY A 451 -3.21 15.36 -21.39
CA GLY A 451 -2.48 14.10 -21.39
C GLY A 451 -1.29 14.07 -22.35
N ASP A 452 -0.32 13.24 -22.01
CA ASP A 452 0.78 12.79 -22.87
C ASP A 452 1.17 11.35 -22.46
N ASN A 453 2.30 10.84 -22.94
CA ASN A 453 2.78 9.49 -22.61
C ASN A 453 3.21 9.31 -21.14
N ARG A 454 3.15 10.37 -20.32
CA ARG A 454 3.43 10.36 -18.88
C ARG A 454 2.16 10.46 -18.04
N PHE A 455 1.00 10.60 -18.68
CA PHE A 455 -0.28 10.64 -17.99
C PHE A 455 -0.56 9.27 -17.35
N ALA A 456 -0.67 9.25 -16.02
CA ALA A 456 -0.77 8.02 -15.23
C ALA A 456 -1.82 8.15 -14.12
N GLU A 457 -2.84 9.00 -14.30
CA GLU A 457 -3.87 9.22 -13.29
C GLU A 457 -4.73 7.97 -13.04
N THR A 458 -5.37 7.89 -11.87
CA THR A 458 -6.17 6.72 -11.46
C THR A 458 -7.30 6.40 -12.43
N GLU A 459 -7.41 5.11 -12.79
CA GLU A 459 -8.49 4.54 -13.61
C GLU A 459 -9.87 4.93 -13.04
N TYR A 460 -10.85 5.19 -13.90
CA TYR A 460 -12.23 5.62 -13.58
C TYR A 460 -12.41 7.03 -12.97
N PHE A 461 -11.34 7.64 -12.44
CA PHE A 461 -11.38 8.96 -11.81
C PHE A 461 -10.58 9.98 -12.62
N GLY A 462 -9.26 10.02 -12.46
CA GLY A 462 -8.42 11.05 -13.08
C GLY A 462 -8.29 10.87 -14.59
N GLU A 463 -8.43 9.65 -15.12
CA GLU A 463 -8.51 9.40 -16.58
C GLU A 463 -9.61 10.18 -17.29
N LYS A 464 -10.66 10.62 -16.57
CA LYS A 464 -11.72 11.47 -17.14
C LYS A 464 -11.19 12.81 -17.65
N ALA A 465 -9.99 13.22 -17.26
CA ALA A 465 -9.34 14.39 -17.85
C ALA A 465 -9.01 14.20 -19.34
N LEU A 466 -8.89 12.94 -19.80
CA LEU A 466 -8.70 12.57 -21.21
C LEU A 466 -10.02 12.57 -22.00
N GLU A 467 -11.18 12.62 -21.34
CA GLU A 467 -12.48 12.55 -21.99
C GLU A 467 -12.84 13.87 -22.69
N ALA A 468 -13.49 13.75 -23.86
CA ALA A 468 -13.91 14.91 -24.66
C ALA A 468 -14.88 15.85 -23.93
N ASP A 469 -15.72 15.31 -23.04
CA ASP A 469 -16.71 16.09 -22.27
C ASP A 469 -16.03 17.02 -21.25
N PHE A 470 -14.89 16.63 -20.69
CA PHE A 470 -14.09 17.49 -19.82
C PHE A 470 -13.26 18.50 -20.63
N GLN A 471 -12.54 18.06 -21.65
CA GLN A 471 -11.64 18.93 -22.44
C GLN A 471 -12.37 20.00 -23.25
N SER A 472 -13.58 19.69 -23.75
CA SER A 472 -14.37 20.64 -24.56
C SER A 472 -14.83 21.87 -23.77
N GLN A 473 -14.82 21.83 -22.43
CA GLN A 473 -15.17 22.97 -21.59
C GLN A 473 -14.18 24.13 -21.76
N PHE A 474 -12.91 23.86 -22.09
CA PHE A 474 -11.87 24.88 -22.16
C PHE A 474 -11.89 25.66 -23.49
N VAL A 475 -12.32 25.03 -24.59
CA VAL A 475 -12.33 25.65 -25.92
C VAL A 475 -13.33 26.81 -25.97
N GLY A 476 -12.86 27.99 -26.37
CA GLY A 476 -13.63 29.23 -26.46
C GLY A 476 -13.63 30.08 -25.18
N LYS A 477 -12.96 29.65 -24.11
CA LYS A 477 -12.76 30.47 -22.90
C LYS A 477 -11.55 31.40 -23.06
N ALA A 478 -11.64 32.59 -22.48
CA ALA A 478 -10.52 33.53 -22.40
C ALA A 478 -9.67 33.22 -21.16
N LEU A 479 -8.35 33.29 -21.29
CA LEU A 479 -7.43 33.14 -20.17
C LEU A 479 -7.33 34.44 -19.33
N PRO A 480 -7.12 34.34 -17.99
CA PRO A 480 -7.06 33.12 -17.19
C PRO A 480 -8.45 32.48 -17.00
N VAL A 481 -8.49 31.16 -16.82
CA VAL A 481 -9.74 30.41 -16.61
C VAL A 481 -9.94 30.22 -15.11
N ALA A 482 -11.04 30.73 -14.55
CA ALA A 482 -11.35 30.49 -13.15
C ALA A 482 -11.83 29.05 -12.93
N SER A 483 -11.49 28.45 -11.78
CA SER A 483 -11.98 27.11 -11.41
C SER A 483 -13.51 27.02 -11.38
N SER A 484 -14.19 28.13 -11.06
CA SER A 484 -15.67 28.21 -11.11
C SER A 484 -16.27 28.13 -12.51
N ASP A 485 -15.45 28.28 -13.55
CA ASP A 485 -15.89 28.24 -14.95
C ASP A 485 -15.81 26.83 -15.55
N ILE A 486 -15.29 25.85 -14.80
CA ILE A 486 -15.11 24.46 -15.22
C ILE A 486 -15.86 23.54 -14.26
N ASP A 487 -16.64 22.62 -14.81
CA ASP A 487 -17.21 21.50 -14.06
C ASP A 487 -16.08 20.50 -13.80
N GLY A 488 -15.50 20.56 -12.59
CA GLY A 488 -14.41 19.68 -12.18
C GLY A 488 -14.80 18.20 -12.18
N ILE A 489 -13.80 17.32 -12.30
CA ILE A 489 -14.02 15.88 -12.37
C ILE A 489 -14.41 15.38 -10.97
N ALA A 490 -15.61 14.82 -10.85
CA ALA A 490 -16.09 14.25 -9.59
C ALA A 490 -15.17 13.12 -9.11
N GLY A 491 -14.54 13.31 -7.96
CA GLY A 491 -13.58 12.37 -7.37
C GLY A 491 -12.14 12.50 -7.90
N ALA A 492 -11.83 13.51 -8.72
CA ALA A 492 -10.48 13.78 -9.23
C ALA A 492 -10.13 15.28 -9.21
N THR A 493 -10.26 15.89 -8.02
CA THR A 493 -9.98 17.32 -7.80
C THR A 493 -8.51 17.65 -8.08
N ILE A 494 -7.57 16.80 -7.65
CA ILE A 494 -6.13 16.98 -7.88
C ILE A 494 -5.81 17.02 -9.38
N THR A 495 -6.40 16.10 -10.15
CA THR A 495 -6.26 16.09 -11.61
C THR A 495 -6.85 17.35 -12.25
N THR A 496 -8.01 17.81 -11.75
CA THR A 496 -8.66 19.04 -12.24
C THR A 496 -7.81 20.28 -11.96
N ASP A 497 -7.24 20.37 -10.75
CA ASP A 497 -6.38 21.49 -10.34
C ASP A 497 -5.03 21.48 -11.06
N ALA A 498 -4.49 20.30 -11.37
CA ALA A 498 -3.29 20.15 -12.18
C ALA A 498 -3.50 20.67 -13.62
N VAL A 499 -4.67 20.39 -14.22
CA VAL A 499 -5.05 20.97 -15.53
C VAL A 499 -5.12 22.49 -15.45
N LEU A 500 -5.82 23.04 -14.45
CA LEU A 500 -5.94 24.50 -14.28
C LEU A 500 -4.57 25.17 -14.03
N SER A 501 -3.72 24.55 -13.22
CA SER A 501 -2.37 25.04 -12.94
C SER A 501 -1.50 25.06 -14.19
N ALA A 502 -1.57 24.03 -15.04
CA ALA A 502 -0.89 24.02 -16.34
C ALA A 502 -1.41 25.10 -17.30
N VAL A 503 -2.72 25.36 -17.28
CA VAL A 503 -3.34 26.45 -18.05
C VAL A 503 -2.87 27.83 -17.57
N ASP A 504 -2.76 28.04 -16.27
CA ASP A 504 -2.28 29.30 -15.70
C ASP A 504 -0.79 29.53 -15.99
N MET A 505 0.04 28.49 -15.93
CA MET A 505 1.44 28.56 -16.36
C MET A 505 1.57 29.03 -17.82
N ILE A 506 0.70 28.52 -18.69
CA ILE A 506 0.64 28.93 -20.11
C ILE A 506 0.23 30.40 -20.23
N TYR A 507 -0.78 30.85 -19.48
CA TYR A 507 -1.21 32.24 -19.50
C TYR A 507 -0.10 33.20 -19.04
N MET A 508 0.58 32.87 -17.93
CA MET A 508 1.69 33.68 -17.41
C MET A 508 2.86 33.76 -18.40
N ALA A 509 3.16 32.68 -19.12
CA ALA A 509 4.21 32.69 -20.14
C ALA A 509 3.81 33.44 -21.42
N ALA A 510 2.52 33.39 -21.80
CA ALA A 510 1.99 34.07 -22.99
C ALA A 510 1.74 35.58 -22.77
N ASN A 511 1.54 36.01 -21.52
CA ASN A 511 1.32 37.40 -21.16
C ASN A 511 2.36 37.88 -20.12
N PRO A 512 3.57 38.31 -20.54
CA PRO A 512 4.64 38.71 -19.64
C PRO A 512 4.37 40.04 -18.89
N ASP A 513 3.32 40.77 -19.27
CA ASP A 513 2.82 41.95 -18.54
C ASP A 513 1.64 41.59 -17.62
N ALA A 514 1.25 40.31 -17.53
CA ALA A 514 0.28 39.85 -16.54
C ALA A 514 0.85 40.09 -15.13
N GLU A 515 0.08 40.77 -14.28
CA GLU A 515 0.42 40.86 -12.86
C GLU A 515 0.44 39.44 -12.28
N VAL A 516 1.57 39.09 -11.66
CA VAL A 516 1.68 37.90 -10.83
C VAL A 516 0.62 38.04 -9.75
N ALA A 517 -0.42 37.21 -9.76
CA ALA A 517 -1.11 36.93 -8.52
C ALA A 517 -0.05 36.35 -7.59
N GLU A 518 0.32 37.08 -6.55
CA GLU A 518 1.38 36.65 -5.63
C GLU A 518 1.12 35.20 -5.23
N PRO A 519 2.12 34.29 -5.31
CA PRO A 519 1.97 33.00 -4.67
C PRO A 519 1.68 33.29 -3.21
N GLU A 520 0.51 32.83 -2.73
CA GLU A 520 0.09 32.90 -1.33
C GLU A 520 1.32 32.64 -0.45
N ALA A 521 1.70 33.64 0.36
CA ALA A 521 2.91 33.60 1.16
C ALA A 521 2.99 32.28 1.93
N THR A 522 4.11 31.57 1.79
CA THR A 522 4.40 30.34 2.52
C THR A 522 4.39 30.64 4.02
N VAL A 523 3.27 30.32 4.67
CA VAL A 523 3.10 30.56 6.10
C VAL A 523 3.99 29.58 6.85
N ASP A 524 4.90 30.13 7.66
CA ASP A 524 5.60 29.40 8.71
C ASP A 524 4.53 28.65 9.55
N PRO A 525 4.59 27.30 9.65
CA PRO A 525 3.57 26.53 10.35
C PRO A 525 3.40 26.93 11.83
N ASP A 526 4.30 27.73 12.41
CA ASP A 526 4.27 28.12 13.80
C ASP A 526 3.75 29.55 14.10
N ALA A 527 3.51 30.42 13.10
CA ALA A 527 3.09 31.82 13.35
C ALA A 527 2.00 32.37 12.40
N ALA A 528 1.08 33.17 12.95
CA ALA A 528 0.12 33.94 12.15
C ALA A 528 0.79 35.18 11.52
N ALA A 529 0.46 35.47 10.27
CA ALA A 529 1.00 36.60 9.52
C ALA A 529 -0.11 37.40 8.82
N LEU A 530 0.05 38.72 8.74
CA LEU A 530 -0.81 39.60 7.95
C LEU A 530 -0.16 39.80 6.57
N GLY A 531 -0.87 39.41 5.50
CA GLY A 531 -0.44 39.62 4.12
C GLY A 531 -0.67 41.05 3.63
N ASP A 532 -0.01 41.41 2.53
CA ASP A 532 -0.15 42.72 1.89
C ASP A 532 -1.55 42.93 1.26
N ASP A 533 -2.31 41.85 1.07
CA ASP A 533 -3.72 41.83 0.67
C ASP A 533 -4.69 42.14 1.82
N GLY A 534 -4.17 42.33 3.05
CA GLY A 534 -4.98 42.59 4.24
C GLY A 534 -5.62 41.35 4.84
N ALA A 535 -5.29 40.15 4.37
CA ALA A 535 -5.77 38.89 4.93
C ALA A 535 -4.74 38.28 5.91
N TRP A 536 -5.24 37.81 7.04
CA TRP A 536 -4.47 37.05 8.01
C TRP A 536 -4.35 35.60 7.59
N ARG A 537 -3.15 35.03 7.73
CA ARG A 537 -2.87 33.64 7.39
C ARG A 537 -2.23 32.92 8.57
N ALA A 538 -2.66 31.69 8.81
CA ALA A 538 -2.05 30.80 9.79
C ALA A 538 -2.26 29.35 9.36
N ALA A 539 -1.35 28.47 9.76
CA ALA A 539 -1.51 27.04 9.60
C ALA A 539 -1.26 26.32 10.93
N SER A 540 -1.85 25.14 11.09
CA SER A 540 -1.63 24.26 12.23
C SER A 540 -1.61 22.82 11.74
N LYS A 541 -0.91 21.95 12.46
CA LYS A 541 -0.77 20.54 12.09
C LYS A 541 -2.16 19.86 12.06
N GLY A 542 -2.59 19.45 10.87
CA GLY A 542 -3.75 18.58 10.65
C GLY A 542 -3.42 17.11 10.88
N PHE A 543 -4.25 16.24 10.31
CA PHE A 543 -4.08 14.79 10.38
C PHE A 543 -2.97 14.30 9.46
N GLN A 544 -3.00 14.70 8.18
CA GLN A 544 -2.02 14.30 7.17
C GLN A 544 -1.15 15.49 6.73
N SER A 545 -1.71 16.70 6.76
CA SER A 545 -0.99 17.89 6.32
C SER A 545 -1.37 19.14 7.12
N PRO A 546 -0.71 20.30 6.91
CA PRO A 546 -1.10 21.54 7.58
C PRO A 546 -2.49 22.02 7.13
N VAL A 547 -3.34 22.37 8.11
CA VAL A 547 -4.61 23.05 7.84
C VAL A 547 -4.36 24.55 7.86
N ALA A 548 -4.15 25.11 6.67
CA ALA A 548 -4.03 26.54 6.45
C ALA A 548 -5.41 27.22 6.46
N VAL A 549 -5.46 28.43 7.01
CA VAL A 549 -6.63 29.30 6.93
C VAL A 549 -6.18 30.71 6.60
N LYS A 550 -6.94 31.35 5.71
CA LYS A 550 -6.84 32.76 5.37
C LYS A 550 -8.13 33.46 5.78
N LEU A 551 -8.02 34.54 6.55
CA LEU A 551 -9.14 35.30 7.10
C LEU A 551 -9.02 36.79 6.75
N VAL A 552 -10.10 37.38 6.26
CA VAL A 552 -10.27 38.85 6.26
C VAL A 552 -11.14 39.22 7.46
N LEU A 553 -10.70 40.21 8.24
CA LEU A 553 -11.35 40.61 9.49
C LEU A 553 -11.84 42.06 9.47
N ASP A 554 -13.07 42.30 9.93
CA ASP A 554 -13.56 43.60 10.38
C ASP A 554 -13.54 43.64 11.92
N GLY A 555 -12.44 44.17 12.47
CA GLY A 555 -12.11 44.01 13.89
C GLY A 555 -11.76 42.55 14.20
N LEU A 556 -12.60 41.88 15.00
CA LEU A 556 -12.49 40.43 15.28
C LEU A 556 -13.54 39.60 14.53
N THR A 557 -14.35 40.24 13.68
CA THR A 557 -15.42 39.56 12.93
C THR A 557 -14.88 39.08 11.58
N ILE A 558 -15.09 37.81 11.25
CA ILE A 558 -14.67 37.22 9.99
C ILE A 558 -15.57 37.72 8.86
N SER A 559 -15.02 38.48 7.91
CA SER A 559 -15.75 38.91 6.71
C SER A 559 -15.56 37.97 5.53
N GLU A 560 -14.42 37.28 5.47
CA GLU A 560 -14.07 36.30 4.43
C GLU A 560 -13.16 35.22 5.03
N ILE A 561 -13.31 34.00 4.53
CA ILE A 561 -12.53 32.83 4.94
C ILE A 561 -12.21 31.98 3.73
N GLU A 562 -10.98 31.48 3.70
CA GLU A 562 -10.53 30.44 2.79
C GLU A 562 -9.76 29.40 3.62
N ILE A 563 -10.16 28.13 3.52
CA ILE A 563 -9.55 27.00 4.20
C ILE A 563 -8.79 26.16 3.16
N GLY A 564 -7.56 25.79 3.50
CA GLY A 564 -6.67 25.01 2.63
C GLY A 564 -5.66 25.87 1.88
N ASP A 565 -4.60 25.22 1.42
CA ASP A 565 -3.61 25.74 0.47
C ASP A 565 -3.05 24.55 -0.34
N ASN A 566 -2.01 24.78 -1.15
CA ASN A 566 -1.36 23.73 -1.96
C ASN A 566 -0.67 22.62 -1.14
N ARG A 567 -0.63 22.73 0.20
CA ARG A 567 -0.14 21.71 1.13
C ARG A 567 -1.30 20.94 1.76
N PHE A 568 -2.55 21.34 1.54
CA PHE A 568 -3.71 20.67 2.12
C PHE A 568 -3.91 19.30 1.47
N ASP A 569 -3.77 18.25 2.27
CA ASP A 569 -3.81 16.85 1.89
C ASP A 569 -4.30 16.09 3.13
N GLU A 570 -5.62 16.10 3.33
CA GLU A 570 -6.31 15.46 4.45
C GLU A 570 -7.23 14.36 3.91
N THR A 571 -7.57 13.39 4.77
CA THR A 571 -8.25 12.17 4.33
C THR A 571 -9.56 12.45 3.59
N GLU A 572 -9.67 11.89 2.38
CA GLU A 572 -10.83 12.00 1.50
C GLU A 572 -12.12 11.55 2.22
N TYR A 573 -13.23 12.25 1.97
CA TYR A 573 -14.54 12.06 2.62
C TYR A 573 -14.57 12.30 4.14
N LEU A 574 -13.46 12.69 4.76
CA LEU A 574 -13.34 13.01 6.18
C LEU A 574 -12.81 14.43 6.38
N GLY A 575 -11.49 14.60 6.34
CA GLY A 575 -10.81 15.86 6.61
C GLY A 575 -10.97 16.88 5.49
N ASP A 576 -11.01 16.42 4.23
CA ASP A 576 -11.27 17.24 3.03
C ASP A 576 -12.58 18.04 3.06
N LYS A 577 -13.54 17.60 3.87
CA LYS A 577 -14.84 18.27 3.99
C LYS A 577 -14.74 19.68 4.53
N VAL A 578 -13.65 20.04 5.21
CA VAL A 578 -13.43 21.43 5.65
C VAL A 578 -13.23 22.39 4.47
N LEU A 579 -12.83 21.90 3.29
CA LEU A 579 -12.72 22.70 2.08
C LEU A 579 -14.07 23.02 1.44
N LYS A 580 -15.14 22.29 1.79
CA LYS A 580 -16.45 22.45 1.14
C LYS A 580 -17.04 23.85 1.40
N PRO A 581 -17.59 24.53 0.37
CA PRO A 581 -18.17 25.88 0.52
C PRO A 581 -19.20 25.99 1.65
N ASP A 582 -20.06 24.98 1.78
CA ASP A 582 -21.08 24.93 2.84
C ASP A 582 -20.46 24.94 4.24
N PHE A 583 -19.31 24.29 4.41
CA PHE A 583 -18.58 24.29 5.68
C PHE A 583 -17.88 25.62 5.93
N GLN A 584 -17.22 26.20 4.93
CA GLN A 584 -16.53 27.49 5.08
C GLN A 584 -17.52 28.64 5.38
N SER A 585 -18.72 28.59 4.78
CA SER A 585 -19.75 29.62 4.93
C SER A 585 -20.21 29.85 6.37
N GLN A 586 -20.08 28.85 7.26
CA GLN A 586 -20.52 28.96 8.65
C GLN A 586 -19.67 29.95 9.48
N PHE A 587 -18.43 30.22 9.05
CA PHE A 587 -17.50 31.08 9.80
C PHE A 587 -17.68 32.57 9.49
N VAL A 588 -18.24 32.90 8.31
CA VAL A 588 -18.50 34.30 7.92
C VAL A 588 -19.51 34.94 8.87
N GLY A 589 -19.15 36.09 9.44
CA GLY A 589 -19.93 36.81 10.43
C GLY A 589 -19.73 36.36 11.88
N LYS A 590 -18.93 35.32 12.15
CA LYS A 590 -18.53 34.94 13.51
C LYS A 590 -17.41 35.84 14.02
N THR A 591 -17.33 35.99 15.35
CA THR A 591 -16.28 36.77 16.02
C THR A 591 -15.27 35.83 16.67
N LEU A 592 -13.97 36.06 16.47
CA LEU A 592 -12.90 35.32 17.12
C LEU A 592 -12.81 35.64 18.63
N PRO A 593 -12.44 34.68 19.50
CA PRO A 593 -12.10 33.28 19.19
C PRO A 593 -13.36 32.42 19.02
N ILE A 594 -13.26 31.36 18.21
CA ILE A 594 -14.36 30.43 17.95
C ILE A 594 -14.12 29.15 18.73
N ALA A 595 -15.10 28.73 19.54
CA ALA A 595 -15.01 27.46 20.23
C ALA A 595 -15.39 26.31 19.28
N LEU A 596 -14.77 25.14 19.47
CA LEU A 596 -15.04 23.94 18.67
C LEU A 596 -16.53 23.51 18.74
N GLU A 597 -17.21 23.83 19.86
CA GLU A 597 -18.64 23.55 20.07
C GLU A 597 -19.58 24.48 19.29
N ASP A 598 -19.07 25.59 18.75
CA ASP A 598 -19.82 26.52 17.92
C ASP A 598 -19.73 26.19 16.43
N ILE A 599 -19.10 25.07 16.05
CA ILE A 599 -18.88 24.65 14.66
C ILE A 599 -19.69 23.38 14.40
N ASP A 600 -20.44 23.35 13.30
CA ASP A 600 -21.07 22.13 12.81
C ASP A 600 -20.00 21.23 12.16
N ALA A 601 -19.22 20.56 13.01
CA ALA A 601 -18.13 19.69 12.59
C ALA A 601 -18.65 18.43 11.88
N TYR A 602 -17.97 18.02 10.80
CA TYR A 602 -18.27 16.75 10.15
C TYR A 602 -17.81 15.57 11.02
N SER A 603 -18.67 14.57 11.14
CA SER A 603 -18.34 13.29 11.78
C SER A 603 -17.11 12.66 11.10
N GLY A 604 -16.02 12.52 11.86
CA GLY A 604 -14.75 11.95 11.39
C GLY A 604 -13.67 12.96 10.98
N ALA A 605 -13.95 14.27 10.99
CA ALA A 605 -12.98 15.34 10.68
C ALA A 605 -12.41 16.04 11.94
N THR A 606 -12.44 15.38 13.10
CA THR A 606 -12.19 16.01 14.41
C THR A 606 -10.79 16.60 14.53
N ILE A 607 -9.77 15.96 13.94
CA ILE A 607 -8.37 16.43 13.99
C ILE A 607 -8.20 17.65 13.09
N THR A 608 -8.67 17.58 11.85
CA THR A 608 -8.67 18.67 10.87
C THR A 608 -9.44 19.90 11.37
N THR A 609 -10.59 19.70 12.00
CA THR A 609 -11.40 20.78 12.58
C THR A 609 -10.71 21.43 13.78
N LYS A 610 -10.03 20.64 14.63
CA LYS A 610 -9.21 21.19 15.73
C LYS A 610 -8.01 21.98 15.20
N ALA A 611 -7.36 21.50 14.15
CA ALA A 611 -6.26 22.21 13.49
C ALA A 611 -6.73 23.54 12.88
N LEU A 612 -7.89 23.55 12.23
CA LEU A 612 -8.53 24.78 11.73
C LEU A 612 -8.76 25.79 12.85
N VAL A 613 -9.38 25.38 13.96
CA VAL A 613 -9.61 26.27 15.11
C VAL A 613 -8.29 26.75 15.72
N ALA A 614 -7.28 25.88 15.84
CA ALA A 614 -5.97 26.28 16.32
C ALA A 614 -5.30 27.32 15.40
N SER A 615 -5.48 27.21 14.07
CA SER A 615 -5.00 28.21 13.11
C SER A 615 -5.72 29.55 13.28
N MET A 616 -7.04 29.52 13.50
CA MET A 616 -7.84 30.72 13.79
C MET A 616 -7.45 31.36 15.13
N ASP A 617 -7.14 30.57 16.16
CA ASP A 617 -6.67 31.05 17.46
C ASP A 617 -5.30 31.73 17.36
N LYS A 618 -4.39 31.22 16.51
CA LYS A 618 -3.12 31.91 16.21
C LYS A 618 -3.37 33.29 15.61
N ILE A 619 -4.34 33.43 14.70
CA ILE A 619 -4.73 34.73 14.14
C ILE A 619 -5.34 35.62 15.22
N TYR A 620 -6.23 35.10 16.05
CA TYR A 620 -6.84 35.85 17.16
C TYR A 620 -5.79 36.44 18.12
N GLU A 621 -4.81 35.66 18.54
CA GLU A 621 -3.73 36.15 19.42
C GLU A 621 -2.79 37.14 18.73
N ALA A 622 -2.67 37.11 17.40
CA ALA A 622 -1.88 38.08 16.64
C ALA A 622 -2.61 39.41 16.36
N VAL A 623 -3.95 39.37 16.31
CA VAL A 623 -4.82 40.54 16.07
C VAL A 623 -5.08 41.37 17.34
N LYS A 624 -5.05 40.72 18.51
CA LYS A 624 -5.24 41.32 19.84
C LYS A 624 -4.07 42.21 20.27
#